data_AF-A0A5N6RSE1-F1
#
_entry.id   AF-A0A5N6RSE1-F1
#
_cell.length_a   1.000
_cell.length_b   1.000
_cell.length_c   1.000
_cell.angle_alpha   90.00
_cell.angle_beta   90.00
_cell.angle_gamma   90.00
#
_symmetry.space_group_name_H-M   'P 1'
#
loop_
_entity.id
_entity.type
_entity.pdbx_description
1 polymer ?
#
loop_
_entity_poly.entity_id
_entity_poly.type
_entity_poly.pdbx_seq_one_letter_code
_entity_poly.pdbx_strand_id
1 'polypeptide(L)'
;MMKNLSTSPFCMLSCLIVLLALPLPSLLADPDSLQDFCVADLGASASVNGFPCKPASKVTSDDFFFDGLSKEGAAVVPLNLFASTPLIPNDVLTKTFQVGDDVVNSIKSKFSS
;
A
#
# COMPACT_ATOMS: atom_id res chain seq x y z
N MET A 1 9.29 37.16 9.36
CA MET A 1 10.47 37.34 10.23
C MET A 1 11.38 36.13 10.07
N MET A 2 12.38 36.23 9.19
CA MET A 2 13.38 35.19 8.98
C MET A 2 14.41 35.28 10.10
N LYS A 3 14.47 34.29 11.01
CA LYS A 3 15.50 34.25 12.04
C LYS A 3 16.83 33.96 11.35
N ASN A 4 17.74 34.92 11.41
CA ASN A 4 19.07 34.84 10.81
C ASN A 4 19.83 33.68 11.47
N LEU A 5 20.18 32.67 10.68
CA LEU A 5 20.90 31.49 11.18
C LEU A 5 22.35 31.91 11.43
N SER A 6 22.78 31.92 12.70
CA SER A 6 24.14 32.30 13.07
C SER A 6 25.15 31.33 12.48
N THR A 7 25.95 31.79 11.51
CA THR A 7 26.98 31.02 10.79
C THR A 7 28.28 30.94 11.60
N SER A 8 28.23 30.39 12.81
CA SER A 8 29.44 30.05 13.58
C SER A 8 30.01 28.73 13.05
N PRO A 9 31.34 28.62 12.82
CA PRO A 9 31.96 27.41 12.29
C PRO A 9 31.75 26.18 13.20
N PHE A 10 31.66 26.41 14.52
CA PHE A 10 31.33 25.36 15.49
C PHE A 10 29.89 24.87 15.37
N CYS A 11 28.95 25.76 15.02
CA CYS A 11 27.55 25.41 14.80
C CYS A 11 27.38 24.58 13.52
N MET A 12 28.10 24.95 12.45
CA MET A 12 28.12 24.20 11.19
C MET A 12 28.76 22.82 11.35
N LEU A 13 29.87 22.72 12.09
CA LEU A 13 30.53 21.44 12.38
C LEU A 13 29.64 20.53 13.24
N SER A 14 28.96 21.09 14.25
CA SER A 14 27.98 20.37 15.08
C SER A 14 26.83 19.83 14.22
N CYS A 15 26.26 20.65 13.34
CA CYS A 15 25.22 20.20 12.40
C CYS A 15 25.70 19.07 11.48
N LEU A 16 26.92 19.16 10.95
CA LEU A 16 27.49 18.14 10.08
C LEU A 16 27.68 16.81 10.83
N ILE A 17 28.17 16.84 12.07
CA ILE A 17 28.33 15.65 12.92
C ILE A 17 26.97 15.02 13.21
N VAL A 18 25.93 15.83 13.51
CA VAL A 18 24.56 15.33 13.72
C VAL A 18 24.01 14.69 12.45
N LEU A 19 24.21 15.30 11.28
CA LEU A 19 23.83 14.75 9.98
C LEU A 19 24.56 13.44 9.64
N LEU A 20 25.82 13.30 10.03
CA LEU A 20 26.63 12.09 9.80
C LEU A 20 26.34 10.97 10.81
N ALA A 21 25.90 11.33 12.02
CA ALA A 21 25.54 10.39 13.08
C ALA A 21 24.08 9.89 12.98
N LEU A 22 23.23 10.59 12.24
CA LEU A 22 21.89 10.11 11.90
C LEU A 22 22.04 8.92 10.92
N PRO A 23 21.53 7.73 11.25
CA PRO A 23 21.55 6.61 10.32
C PRO A 23 20.84 7.04 9.04
N LEU A 24 21.54 6.92 7.91
CA LEU A 24 20.97 7.18 6.60
C LEU A 24 19.68 6.34 6.48
N PRO A 25 18.52 6.92 6.09
CA PRO A 25 17.27 6.17 5.97
C PRO A 25 17.32 5.28 4.72
N SER A 26 18.05 4.18 4.79
CA SER A 26 18.08 3.15 3.75
C SER A 26 17.62 1.78 4.25
N LEU A 27 17.04 1.68 5.44
CA LEU A 27 16.75 0.38 6.07
C LEU A 27 15.31 -0.13 5.87
N LEU A 28 14.69 0.14 4.72
CA LEU A 28 13.42 -0.49 4.32
C LEU A 28 13.44 -0.93 2.84
N ALA A 29 14.63 -1.12 2.28
CA ALA A 29 14.76 -1.78 0.98
C ALA A 29 14.63 -3.29 1.18
N ASP A 30 14.06 -3.95 0.17
CA ASP A 30 14.16 -5.41 0.07
C ASP A 30 15.64 -5.83 0.01
N PRO A 31 16.01 -6.99 0.58
CA PRO A 31 17.38 -7.47 0.52
C PRO A 31 17.80 -7.69 -0.94
N ASP A 32 19.07 -7.39 -1.25
CA ASP A 32 19.61 -7.63 -2.59
C ASP A 32 19.45 -9.11 -3.00
N SER A 33 19.04 -9.35 -4.25
CA SER A 33 18.84 -10.71 -4.74
C SER A 33 20.19 -11.43 -4.85
N LEU A 34 20.32 -12.56 -4.16
CA LEU A 34 21.55 -13.39 -4.16
C LEU A 34 21.66 -14.33 -5.37
N GLN A 35 20.60 -14.41 -6.18
CA GLN A 35 20.44 -15.36 -7.30
C GLN A 35 19.58 -14.74 -8.41
N ASP A 36 19.64 -15.29 -9.62
CA ASP A 36 18.91 -14.75 -10.78
C ASP A 36 17.39 -14.74 -10.58
N PHE A 37 16.84 -15.75 -9.90
CA PHE A 37 15.41 -15.82 -9.56
C PHE A 37 15.16 -16.56 -8.24
N CYS A 38 14.07 -16.20 -7.56
CA CYS A 38 13.48 -16.91 -6.43
C CYS A 38 11.96 -16.78 -6.53
N VAL A 39 11.30 -17.74 -7.17
CA VAL A 39 9.83 -17.78 -7.22
C VAL A 39 9.33 -18.28 -5.87
N ALA A 40 8.45 -17.53 -5.22
CA ALA A 40 7.92 -17.89 -3.91
C ALA A 40 7.19 -19.25 -3.93
N ASP A 41 7.48 -20.09 -2.95
CA ASP A 41 6.75 -21.31 -2.62
C ASP A 41 5.74 -21.02 -1.51
N LEU A 42 4.51 -20.73 -1.92
CA LEU A 42 3.41 -20.43 -1.00
C LEU A 42 2.89 -21.68 -0.27
N GLY A 43 3.34 -22.88 -0.65
CA GLY A 43 3.00 -24.15 0.01
C GLY A 43 4.05 -24.62 1.01
N ALA A 44 5.17 -23.90 1.16
CA ALA A 44 6.23 -24.29 2.06
C ALA A 44 5.82 -24.13 3.54
N SER A 45 6.19 -25.10 4.37
CA SER A 45 5.92 -25.06 5.81
C SER A 45 6.90 -24.18 6.61
N ALA A 46 8.01 -23.78 6.00
CA ALA A 46 9.03 -22.96 6.65
C ALA A 46 8.72 -21.48 6.48
N SER A 47 8.91 -20.69 7.55
CA SER A 47 8.77 -19.23 7.52
C SER A 47 10.15 -18.58 7.55
N VAL A 48 10.40 -17.67 6.61
CA VAL A 48 11.62 -16.85 6.53
C VAL A 48 11.21 -15.38 6.38
N ASN A 49 12.14 -14.44 6.38
CA ASN A 49 11.83 -13.07 6.00
C ASN A 49 11.55 -13.04 4.48
N GLY A 50 10.27 -12.99 4.10
CA GLY A 50 9.77 -13.22 2.75
C GLY A 50 9.09 -14.57 2.59
N PHE A 51 9.40 -15.31 1.53
CA PHE A 51 8.89 -16.66 1.28
C PHE A 51 10.04 -17.59 0.88
N PRO A 52 9.99 -18.88 1.26
CA PRO A 52 10.90 -19.87 0.69
C PRO A 52 10.80 -19.90 -0.83
N CYS A 53 11.90 -20.13 -1.54
CA CYS A 53 11.89 -20.26 -2.99
C CYS A 53 11.45 -21.67 -3.40
N LYS A 54 10.70 -21.80 -4.50
CA LYS A 54 10.51 -23.07 -5.20
C LYS A 54 11.88 -23.63 -5.63
N PRO A 55 12.07 -24.96 -5.67
CA PRO A 55 13.28 -25.54 -6.23
C PRO A 55 13.36 -25.22 -7.73
N ALA A 56 14.57 -24.93 -8.24
CA ALA A 56 14.78 -24.51 -9.63
C ALA A 56 14.21 -25.49 -10.67
N SER A 57 14.17 -26.79 -10.36
CA SER A 57 13.58 -27.83 -11.21
C SER A 57 12.05 -27.78 -11.33
N LYS A 58 11.38 -26.99 -10.48
CA LYS A 58 9.92 -26.77 -10.48
C LYS A 58 9.54 -25.36 -10.93
N VAL A 59 10.52 -24.50 -11.21
CA VAL A 59 10.29 -23.18 -11.78
C VAL A 59 10.14 -23.31 -13.29
N THR A 60 9.11 -22.68 -13.82
CA THR A 60 8.75 -22.69 -15.24
C THR A 60 8.58 -21.27 -15.77
N SER A 61 8.46 -21.10 -17.08
CA SER A 61 8.19 -19.78 -17.69
C SER A 61 6.89 -19.16 -17.17
N ASP A 62 5.92 -19.98 -16.80
CA ASP A 62 4.61 -19.52 -16.32
C ASP A 62 4.73 -18.80 -14.96
N ASP A 63 5.77 -19.08 -14.17
CA ASP A 63 6.03 -18.39 -12.90
C ASP A 63 6.50 -16.93 -13.08
N PHE A 64 6.90 -16.54 -14.29
CA PHE A 64 7.32 -15.18 -14.64
C PHE A 64 6.27 -14.45 -15.48
N PHE A 65 5.14 -15.10 -15.76
CA PHE A 65 4.04 -14.53 -16.51
C PHE A 65 2.86 -14.26 -15.58
N PHE A 66 2.36 -13.02 -15.57
CA PHE A 66 1.18 -12.63 -14.78
C PHE A 66 0.15 -11.96 -15.69
N ASP A 67 -0.97 -12.66 -15.93
CA ASP A 67 -2.11 -12.16 -16.70
C ASP A 67 -3.28 -11.72 -15.80
N GLY A 68 -3.09 -11.70 -14.48
CA GLY A 68 -4.13 -11.32 -13.53
C GLY A 68 -4.70 -9.92 -13.78
N LEU A 69 -3.87 -8.98 -14.26
CA LEU A 69 -4.30 -7.63 -14.66
C LEU A 69 -4.97 -7.56 -16.03
N SER A 70 -4.88 -8.62 -16.85
CA SER A 70 -5.62 -8.73 -18.11
C SER A 70 -7.09 -9.11 -17.88
N LYS A 71 -7.47 -9.46 -16.65
CA LYS A 71 -8.86 -9.69 -16.25
C LYS A 71 -9.44 -8.41 -15.69
N GLU A 72 -10.71 -8.16 -15.98
CA GLU A 72 -11.43 -7.01 -15.41
C GLU A 72 -11.52 -7.14 -13.89
N GLY A 73 -11.24 -6.04 -13.18
CA GLY A 73 -11.47 -5.96 -11.74
C GLY A 73 -12.96 -5.92 -11.41
N ALA A 74 -13.35 -6.45 -10.25
CA ALA A 74 -14.75 -6.39 -9.79
C ALA A 74 -15.05 -5.06 -9.09
N ALA A 75 -15.90 -4.23 -9.70
CA ALA A 75 -16.48 -3.05 -9.06
C ALA A 75 -17.92 -3.36 -8.65
N VAL A 76 -18.13 -3.74 -7.38
CA VAL A 76 -19.48 -3.95 -6.84
C VAL A 76 -20.10 -2.60 -6.50
N VAL A 77 -20.71 -1.96 -7.50
CA VAL A 77 -21.24 -0.59 -7.41
C VAL A 77 -22.07 -0.35 -6.14
N PRO A 78 -22.99 -1.24 -5.73
CA PRO A 78 -23.77 -1.01 -4.50
C PRO A 78 -22.92 -0.93 -3.22
N LEU A 79 -21.90 -1.80 -3.09
CA LEU A 79 -21.02 -1.79 -1.91
C LEU A 79 -20.13 -0.55 -1.89
N ASN A 80 -19.56 -0.19 -3.05
CA ASN A 80 -18.71 0.99 -3.20
C ASN A 80 -19.44 2.30 -2.91
N LEU A 81 -20.76 2.31 -3.07
CA LEU A 81 -21.58 3.50 -2.94
C LEU A 81 -22.27 3.61 -1.57
N PHE A 82 -22.78 2.50 -1.06
CA PHE A 82 -23.63 2.47 0.13
C PHE A 82 -22.99 1.80 1.35
N ALA A 83 -21.86 1.11 1.19
CA ALA A 83 -21.10 0.46 2.27
C ALA A 83 -19.60 0.80 2.24
N SER A 84 -19.22 1.93 1.63
CA SER A 84 -17.83 2.37 1.58
C SER A 84 -17.29 2.72 2.97
N THR A 85 -15.97 2.58 3.15
CA THR A 85 -15.27 3.07 4.34
C THR A 85 -14.18 4.07 3.93
N PRO A 86 -14.28 5.36 4.28
CA PRO A 86 -15.40 6.00 4.99
C PRO A 86 -16.70 6.04 4.16
N LEU A 87 -17.86 6.21 4.82
CA LEU A 87 -19.17 6.28 4.17
C LEU A 87 -19.28 7.53 3.29
N ILE A 88 -19.84 7.38 2.09
CA ILE A 88 -20.20 8.53 1.26
C ILE A 88 -21.33 9.32 1.96
N PRO A 89 -21.16 10.65 2.14
CA PRO A 89 -22.17 11.49 2.79
C PRO A 89 -23.52 11.44 2.07
N ASN A 90 -24.61 11.48 2.84
CA ASN A 90 -25.94 11.44 2.25
C ASN A 90 -26.21 12.62 1.30
N ASP A 91 -25.70 13.83 1.57
CA ASP A 91 -25.88 14.99 0.67
C ASP A 91 -25.36 14.73 -0.75
N VAL A 92 -24.31 13.91 -0.89
CA VAL A 92 -23.81 13.49 -2.21
C VAL A 92 -24.76 12.49 -2.86
N LEU A 93 -25.23 11.50 -2.09
CA LEU A 93 -26.09 10.42 -2.59
C LEU A 93 -27.50 10.92 -2.94
N THR A 94 -28.11 11.76 -2.10
CA THR A 94 -29.44 12.33 -2.34
C THR A 94 -29.44 13.23 -3.58
N LYS A 95 -28.38 14.03 -3.79
CA LYS A 95 -28.21 14.83 -5.02
C LYS A 95 -27.95 13.97 -6.25
N THR A 96 -27.10 12.94 -6.15
CA THR A 96 -26.74 12.07 -7.28
C THR A 96 -27.94 11.26 -7.76
N PHE A 97 -28.70 10.69 -6.83
CA PHE A 97 -29.84 9.82 -7.13
C PHE A 97 -31.18 10.54 -7.16
N GLN A 98 -31.23 11.82 -6.75
CA GLN A 98 -32.44 12.65 -6.68
C GLN A 98 -33.53 12.01 -5.79
N VAL A 99 -33.12 11.45 -4.65
CA VAL A 99 -33.98 10.78 -3.65
C VAL A 99 -33.79 11.37 -2.25
N GLY A 100 -34.72 11.07 -1.34
CA GLY A 100 -34.64 11.48 0.06
C GLY A 100 -33.61 10.70 0.89
N ASP A 101 -33.23 11.27 2.03
CA ASP A 101 -32.36 10.64 3.02
C ASP A 101 -32.91 9.29 3.52
N ASP A 102 -34.23 9.15 3.65
CA ASP A 102 -34.90 7.93 4.08
C ASP A 102 -34.64 6.77 3.11
N VAL A 103 -34.70 7.03 1.80
CA VAL A 103 -34.41 6.05 0.75
C VAL A 103 -32.94 5.66 0.79
N VAL A 104 -32.03 6.65 0.86
CA VAL A 104 -30.58 6.40 0.94
C VAL A 104 -30.24 5.57 2.17
N ASN A 105 -30.79 5.92 3.34
CA ASN A 105 -30.54 5.20 4.59
C ASN A 105 -31.13 3.77 4.56
N SER A 106 -32.29 3.60 3.93
CA SER A 106 -32.87 2.26 3.71
C SER A 106 -31.94 1.41 2.83
N ILE A 107 -31.40 1.97 1.74
CA ILE A 107 -30.44 1.28 0.88
C ILE A 107 -29.17 0.94 1.66
N LYS A 108 -28.56 1.90 2.37
CA LYS A 108 -27.38 1.67 3.22
C LYS A 108 -27.61 0.53 4.22
N SER A 109 -28.79 0.49 4.85
CA SER A 109 -29.15 -0.57 5.81
C SER A 109 -29.17 -1.98 5.20
N LYS A 110 -29.37 -2.11 3.89
CA LYS A 110 -29.32 -3.41 3.18
C LYS A 110 -27.90 -3.90 2.92
N PHE A 111 -26.89 -3.03 3.02
CA PHE A 111 -25.49 -3.33 2.71
C PHE A 111 -24.55 -3.18 3.90
N SER A 112 -25.01 -2.57 5.00
CA SER A 112 -24.34 -2.65 6.30
C SER A 112 -24.44 -4.08 6.83
N SER A 113 -23.31 -4.78 6.87
CA SER A 113 -23.20 -6.09 7.51
C SER A 113 -23.17 -5.99 9.03
#